data_AF-A0A5A7WVL9-F1
#
_entry.id   AF-A0A5A7WVL9-F1
#
_cell.length_a   1.000
_cell.length_b   1.000
_cell.length_c   1.000
_cell.angle_alpha   90.00
_cell.angle_beta   90.00
_cell.angle_gamma   90.00
#
_symmetry.space_group_name_H-M   'P 1'
#
loop_
_entity.id
_entity.type
_entity.pdbx_description
1 polymer ?
#
loop_
_entity_poly.entity_id
_entity_poly.type
_entity_poly.pdbx_seq_one_letter_code
_entity_poly.pdbx_strand_id
1 'polypeptide(L)'
;MPEAADRVTRVAADLMESATTEGARQSRSAKQQLDHWARVGRAVSSHQTAARRRVELALTGDLDTTDLSVEEGIVFNAEVSAAIEESLARTNYGDVLAARGITMVALNDAEQLVEYRPDGTSAVIAGER
;
A
#
# COMPACT_ATOMS: atom_id res chain seq x y z
N MET A 1 -27.10 6.30 24.08
CA MET A 1 -26.10 6.52 23.03
C MET A 1 -25.61 5.14 22.62
N PRO A 2 -25.75 4.69 21.36
CA PRO A 2 -25.25 3.38 21.00
C PRO A 2 -23.72 3.45 21.08
N GLU A 3 -23.14 2.66 21.98
CA GLU A 3 -21.71 2.41 22.00
C GLU A 3 -21.35 1.81 20.63
N ALA A 4 -20.54 2.51 19.85
CA ALA A 4 -20.14 2.02 18.54
C ALA A 4 -19.42 0.68 18.74
N ALA A 5 -20.01 -0.41 18.25
CA ALA A 5 -19.47 -1.74 18.41
C ALA A 5 -18.07 -1.80 17.77
N ASP A 6 -17.04 -1.89 18.61
CA ASP A 6 -15.65 -1.97 18.14
C ASP A 6 -15.43 -3.31 17.43
N ARG A 7 -14.67 -3.29 16.32
CA ARG A 7 -14.36 -4.48 15.53
C ARG A 7 -12.87 -4.66 15.43
N VAL A 8 -12.40 -5.86 15.78
CA VAL A 8 -10.98 -6.22 15.62
C VAL A 8 -10.64 -6.28 14.14
N THR A 9 -9.74 -5.39 13.71
CA THR A 9 -9.24 -5.31 12.34
C THR A 9 -7.72 -5.36 12.39
N ARG A 10 -7.09 -6.16 11.53
CA ARG A 10 -5.62 -6.15 11.41
C ARG A 10 -5.21 -4.89 10.66
N VAL A 11 -4.15 -4.25 11.13
CA VAL A 11 -3.55 -3.06 10.53
C VAL A 11 -2.09 -3.37 10.26
N ALA A 12 -1.54 -2.82 9.18
CA ALA A 12 -0.12 -2.94 8.87
C ALA A 12 0.74 -2.37 10.01
N ALA A 13 1.86 -3.03 10.30
CA ALA A 13 2.66 -2.74 11.50
C ALA A 13 3.28 -1.34 11.45
N ASP A 14 3.77 -0.93 10.29
CA ASP A 14 4.30 0.39 9.98
C ASP A 14 3.24 1.50 10.07
N LEU A 15 2.00 1.23 9.62
CA LEU A 15 0.88 2.16 9.78
C LEU A 15 0.50 2.32 11.26
N MET A 16 0.56 1.24 12.04
CA MET A 16 0.33 1.27 13.49
C MET A 16 1.42 2.06 14.24
N GLU A 17 2.69 1.89 13.83
CA GLU A 17 3.83 2.65 14.36
C GLU A 17 3.70 4.14 14.04
N SER A 18 3.33 4.47 12.79
CA SER A 18 3.07 5.84 12.35
C SER A 18 1.93 6.49 13.16
N ALA A 19 0.83 5.77 13.37
CA ALA A 19 -0.29 6.24 14.17
C ALA A 19 0.07 6.45 15.64
N THR A 20 0.96 5.62 16.20
CA THR A 20 1.47 5.78 17.57
C THR A 20 2.27 7.08 17.70
N THR A 21 3.17 7.32 16.75
CA THR A 21 4.03 8.50 16.74
C THR A 21 3.23 9.80 16.56
N GLU A 22 2.34 9.85 15.57
CA GLU A 22 1.51 11.04 15.34
C GLU A 22 0.46 11.21 16.44
N GLY A 23 -0.09 10.11 16.94
CA GLY A 23 -1.01 10.12 18.08
C GLY A 23 -0.38 10.80 19.29
N ALA A 24 0.86 10.43 19.64
CA ALA A 24 1.59 11.06 20.73
C ALA A 24 1.78 12.58 20.54
N ARG A 25 2.07 13.05 19.31
CA ARG A 25 2.16 14.49 19.00
C ARG A 25 0.85 15.24 19.18
N GLN A 26 -0.28 14.57 18.94
CA GLN A 26 -1.63 15.16 18.98
C GLN A 26 -2.40 14.81 20.25
N SER A 27 -1.74 14.21 21.25
CA SER A 27 -2.37 13.72 22.50
C SER A 27 -3.51 12.72 22.26
N ARG A 28 -3.31 11.76 21.35
CA ARG A 28 -4.25 10.68 20.99
C ARG A 28 -3.56 9.31 21.10
N SER A 29 -4.34 8.27 21.39
CA SER A 29 -3.86 6.89 21.23
C SER A 29 -3.69 6.53 19.75
N ALA A 30 -2.91 5.50 19.44
CA ALA A 30 -2.72 5.01 18.08
C ALA A 30 -4.06 4.66 17.40
N LYS A 31 -4.96 3.96 18.12
CA LYS A 31 -6.32 3.66 17.63
C LYS A 31 -7.08 4.94 17.28
N GLN A 32 -7.08 5.93 18.18
CA GLN A 32 -7.79 7.20 17.95
C GLN A 32 -7.21 7.95 16.76
N GLN A 33 -5.89 7.89 16.56
CA GLN A 33 -5.22 8.50 15.42
C GLN A 33 -5.59 7.80 14.10
N LEU A 34 -5.65 6.47 14.08
CA LEU A 34 -6.15 5.70 12.93
C LEU A 34 -7.61 6.05 12.61
N ASP A 35 -8.48 6.07 13.62
CA ASP A 35 -9.89 6.46 13.45
C ASP A 35 -10.01 7.89 12.89
N HIS A 36 -9.15 8.80 13.34
CA HIS A 36 -9.10 10.17 12.85
C HIS A 36 -8.71 10.22 11.37
N TRP A 37 -7.60 9.59 10.98
CA TRP A 37 -7.16 9.52 9.59
C TRP A 37 -8.20 8.86 8.70
N ALA A 38 -8.85 7.77 9.14
CA ALA A 38 -9.91 7.12 8.38
C ALA A 38 -11.12 8.04 8.15
N ARG A 39 -11.52 8.84 9.17
CA ARG A 39 -12.61 9.82 9.00
C ARG A 39 -12.24 10.95 8.07
N VAL A 40 -11.04 11.50 8.20
CA VAL A 40 -10.53 12.56 7.32
C VAL A 40 -10.41 12.04 5.90
N GLY A 41 -9.75 10.89 5.70
CA GLY A 41 -9.62 10.23 4.40
C GLY A 41 -10.97 9.99 3.76
N ARG A 42 -11.93 9.39 4.47
CA ARG A 42 -13.30 9.20 3.94
C ARG A 42 -13.95 10.51 3.51
N ALA A 43 -13.84 11.58 4.32
CA ALA A 43 -14.41 12.87 3.98
C ALA A 43 -13.72 13.48 2.74
N VAL A 44 -12.40 13.41 2.65
CA VAL A 44 -11.64 13.92 1.49
C VAL A 44 -11.98 13.13 0.22
N SER A 45 -12.02 11.80 0.30
CA SER A 45 -12.38 10.93 -0.83
C SER A 45 -13.83 11.11 -1.29
N SER A 46 -14.77 11.43 -0.40
CA SER A 46 -16.19 11.60 -0.77
C SER A 46 -16.49 12.96 -1.42
N HIS A 47 -15.63 13.96 -1.26
CA HIS A 47 -15.82 15.29 -1.84
C HIS A 47 -15.26 15.35 -3.26
N GLN A 48 -16.14 15.48 -4.27
CA GLN A 48 -15.70 15.76 -5.64
C GLN A 48 -15.27 17.23 -5.76
N THR A 49 -13.96 17.45 -5.84
CA THR A 49 -13.35 18.76 -6.07
C THR A 49 -12.59 18.79 -7.39
N ALA A 50 -12.29 19.99 -7.90
CA ALA A 50 -11.43 20.14 -9.08
C ALA A 50 -10.04 19.52 -8.85
N ALA A 51 -9.47 19.68 -7.64
CA ALA A 51 -8.20 19.07 -7.26
C ALA A 51 -8.26 17.54 -7.26
N ARG A 52 -9.32 16.94 -6.70
CA ARG A 52 -9.57 15.48 -6.74
C ARG A 52 -9.58 14.97 -8.18
N ARG A 53 -10.32 15.64 -9.07
CA ARG A 53 -10.39 15.26 -10.50
C ARG A 53 -9.03 15.33 -11.18
N ARG A 54 -8.22 16.36 -10.90
CA ARG A 54 -6.88 16.50 -11.48
C ARG A 54 -5.95 15.38 -11.03
N VAL A 55 -5.96 15.05 -9.74
CA VAL A 55 -5.20 13.90 -9.21
C VAL A 55 -5.65 12.60 -9.88
N GLU A 56 -6.96 12.39 -10.05
CA GLU A 56 -7.48 11.21 -10.75
C GLU A 56 -7.03 11.14 -12.22
N LEU A 57 -7.05 12.27 -12.95
CA LEU A 57 -6.53 12.33 -14.33
C LEU A 57 -5.03 12.03 -14.38
N ALA A 58 -4.24 12.48 -13.40
CA ALA A 58 -2.83 12.14 -13.33
C ALA A 58 -2.62 10.64 -13.03
N LEU A 59 -3.44 10.06 -12.15
CA LEU A 59 -3.40 8.61 -11.85
C LEU A 59 -3.76 7.74 -13.06
N THR A 60 -4.65 8.22 -13.95
CA THR A 60 -4.99 7.53 -15.21
C THR A 60 -4.00 7.83 -16.34
N GLY A 61 -3.08 8.79 -16.15
CA GLY A 61 -2.12 9.22 -17.16
C GLY A 61 -2.68 10.23 -18.18
N ASP A 62 -3.88 10.77 -17.95
CA ASP A 62 -4.53 11.78 -18.79
C ASP A 62 -4.07 13.22 -18.48
N LEU A 63 -3.36 13.42 -17.37
CA LEU A 63 -2.70 14.68 -16.98
C LEU A 63 -1.23 14.41 -16.62
N ASP A 64 -0.32 15.27 -17.07
CA ASP A 64 1.09 15.18 -16.70
C ASP A 64 1.26 15.48 -15.20
N THR A 65 2.07 14.69 -14.50
CA THR A 65 2.30 14.88 -13.05
C THR A 65 3.01 16.20 -12.74
N THR A 66 3.72 16.77 -13.71
CA THR A 66 4.35 18.09 -13.59
C THR A 66 3.35 19.25 -13.59
N ASP A 67 2.11 19.01 -14.05
CA ASP A 67 1.03 19.99 -14.01
C ASP A 67 0.30 20.03 -12.65
N LEU A 68 0.56 19.07 -11.76
CA LEU A 68 -0.07 19.05 -10.43
C LEU A 68 0.48 20.18 -9.54
N SER A 69 -0.39 20.76 -8.71
CA SER A 69 0.08 21.59 -7.60
C SER A 69 0.90 20.75 -6.60
N VAL A 70 1.63 21.41 -5.70
CA VAL A 70 2.39 20.71 -4.66
C VAL A 70 1.46 19.85 -3.79
N GLU A 71 0.31 20.39 -3.40
CA GLU A 71 -0.69 19.70 -2.59
C GLU A 71 -1.33 18.54 -3.36
N GLU A 72 -1.65 18.74 -4.63
CA GLU A 72 -2.17 17.67 -5.51
C GLU A 72 -1.13 16.55 -5.67
N GLY A 73 0.15 16.89 -5.83
CA GLY A 73 1.26 15.94 -5.93
C GLY A 73 1.46 15.11 -4.65
N ILE A 74 1.29 15.69 -3.47
CA ILE A 74 1.33 14.95 -2.20
C ILE A 74 0.23 13.89 -2.16
N VAL A 75 -1.00 14.26 -2.56
CA VAL A 75 -2.12 13.31 -2.60
C VAL A 75 -1.90 12.24 -3.66
N PHE A 76 -1.45 12.62 -4.86
CA PHE A 76 -1.10 11.67 -5.93
C PHE A 76 -0.09 10.62 -5.46
N ASN A 77 1.02 11.05 -4.85
CA ASN A 77 2.04 10.12 -4.36
C ASN A 77 1.51 9.20 -3.25
N ALA A 78 0.64 9.72 -2.36
CA ALA A 78 0.01 8.90 -1.33
C ALA A 78 -0.92 7.83 -1.92
N GLU A 79 -1.70 8.17 -2.95
CA GLU A 79 -2.59 7.22 -3.66
C GLU A 79 -1.76 6.15 -4.40
N VAL A 80 -0.65 6.54 -5.05
CA VAL A 80 0.28 5.60 -5.71
C VAL A 80 0.88 4.63 -4.70
N SER A 81 1.40 5.12 -3.57
CA SER A 81 1.97 4.27 -2.51
C SER A 81 0.93 3.28 -1.97
N ALA A 82 -0.30 3.74 -1.69
CA ALA A 82 -1.38 2.89 -1.22
C ALA A 82 -1.76 1.81 -2.26
N ALA A 83 -1.83 2.17 -3.55
CA ALA A 83 -2.11 1.23 -4.63
C ALA A 83 -1.01 0.17 -4.79
N ILE A 84 0.26 0.55 -4.60
CA ILE A 84 1.39 -0.39 -4.61
C ILE A 84 1.27 -1.38 -3.45
N GLU A 85 1.05 -0.91 -2.22
CA GLU A 85 0.89 -1.78 -1.05
C GLU A 85 -0.27 -2.77 -1.22
N GLU A 86 -1.41 -2.29 -1.72
CA GLU A 86 -2.58 -3.14 -1.97
C GLU A 86 -2.29 -4.18 -3.06
N SER A 87 -1.57 -3.79 -4.12
CA SER A 87 -1.16 -4.69 -5.19
C SER A 87 -0.17 -5.74 -4.69
N LEU A 88 0.82 -5.35 -3.89
CA LEU A 88 1.80 -6.26 -3.28
C LEU A 88 1.12 -7.31 -2.40
N ALA A 89 0.10 -6.92 -1.63
CA ALA A 89 -0.64 -7.83 -0.77
C ALA A 89 -1.48 -8.88 -1.54
N ARG A 90 -1.82 -8.62 -2.81
CA ARG A 90 -2.70 -9.48 -3.63
C ARG A 90 -1.99 -10.21 -4.77
N THR A 91 -0.80 -9.78 -5.16
CA THR A 91 -0.14 -10.26 -6.38
C THR A 91 0.93 -11.30 -6.07
N ASN A 92 0.78 -12.51 -6.63
CA ASN A 92 1.88 -13.48 -6.67
C ASN A 92 2.75 -13.20 -7.90
N TYR A 93 3.86 -12.49 -7.71
CA TYR A 93 4.79 -12.16 -8.79
C TYR A 93 5.46 -13.39 -9.40
N GLY A 94 5.61 -14.47 -8.64
CA GLY A 94 6.11 -15.74 -9.18
C GLY A 94 5.22 -16.27 -10.30
N ASP A 95 3.91 -16.32 -10.05
CA ASP A 95 2.92 -16.77 -11.04
C ASP A 95 2.88 -15.84 -12.27
N VAL A 96 2.89 -14.53 -12.04
CA VAL A 96 2.84 -13.52 -13.12
C VAL A 96 4.06 -13.62 -14.04
N LEU A 97 5.25 -13.80 -13.48
CA LEU A 97 6.50 -13.90 -14.25
C LEU A 97 6.63 -15.27 -14.93
N ALA A 98 6.26 -16.35 -14.25
CA ALA A 98 6.22 -17.69 -14.82
C ALA A 98 5.30 -17.76 -16.06
N ALA A 99 4.10 -17.16 -15.99
CA ALA A 99 3.17 -17.09 -17.12
C ALA A 99 3.74 -16.33 -18.34
N ARG A 100 4.76 -15.49 -18.13
CA ARG A 100 5.47 -14.76 -19.18
C ARG A 100 6.74 -15.48 -19.67
N GLY A 101 7.00 -16.70 -19.19
CA GLY A 101 8.22 -17.44 -19.54
C GLY A 101 9.47 -16.92 -18.82
N ILE A 102 9.32 -16.14 -17.75
CA ILE A 102 10.44 -15.52 -17.03
C ILE A 102 10.75 -16.34 -15.78
N THR A 103 11.99 -16.81 -15.65
CA THR A 103 12.51 -17.39 -14.41
C THR A 103 12.70 -16.30 -13.36
N MET A 104 12.16 -16.51 -12.17
CA MET A 104 12.26 -15.59 -11.04
C MET A 104 13.16 -16.17 -9.96
N VAL A 105 13.99 -15.34 -9.33
CA VAL A 105 14.75 -15.72 -8.13
C VAL A 105 14.29 -14.83 -7.00
N ALA A 106 13.84 -15.42 -5.90
CA ALA A 106 13.38 -14.70 -4.72
C ALA A 106 13.88 -15.34 -3.43
N LEU A 107 13.93 -14.53 -2.38
CA LEU A 107 14.19 -15.00 -1.03
C LEU A 107 12.89 -15.55 -0.44
N ASN A 108 12.92 -16.76 0.12
CA ASN A 108 11.77 -17.32 0.85
C ASN A 108 11.80 -16.91 2.34
N ASP A 109 10.76 -17.30 3.08
CA ASP A 109 10.65 -17.02 4.53
C ASP A 109 11.75 -17.68 5.38
N ALA A 110 12.47 -18.65 4.83
CA ALA A 110 13.63 -19.29 5.46
C ALA A 110 14.96 -18.63 5.07
N GLU A 111 14.91 -17.43 4.47
CA GLU A 111 16.07 -16.65 4.00
C GLU A 111 16.91 -17.38 2.94
N GLN A 112 16.29 -18.28 2.17
CA GLN A 112 16.95 -19.02 1.09
C GLN A 112 16.61 -18.42 -0.27
N LEU A 113 17.60 -18.39 -1.16
CA LEU A 113 17.35 -18.04 -2.56
C LEU A 113 16.71 -19.22 -3.29
N VAL A 114 15.50 -19.01 -3.79
CA VAL A 114 14.73 -19.99 -4.55
C VAL A 114 14.54 -19.48 -5.98
N GLU A 115 14.93 -20.30 -6.95
CA GLU A 115 14.60 -20.15 -8.36
C GLU A 115 13.20 -20.72 -8.62
N TYR A 116 12.30 -19.95 -9.22
CA TYR A 116 10.99 -20.34 -9.69
C TYR A 116 10.99 -20.31 -11.22
N ARG A 117 10.78 -21.47 -11.85
CA ARG A 117 10.83 -21.62 -13.30
C ARG A 117 9.44 -21.55 -13.93
N PRO A 118 9.35 -21.15 -15.21
CA PRO A 118 8.08 -21.09 -15.94
C PRO A 118 7.34 -22.43 -16.09
N ASP A 119 8.03 -23.55 -15.91
CA ASP A 119 7.46 -24.91 -15.94
C ASP A 119 6.78 -25.32 -14.63
N GLY A 120 6.71 -24.40 -13.65
CA GLY A 120 6.13 -24.63 -12.33
C GLY A 120 7.08 -25.32 -11.34
N THR A 121 8.32 -25.62 -11.75
CA THR A 121 9.33 -26.15 -10.85
C THR A 121 10.03 -25.04 -10.06
N SER A 122 10.49 -25.36 -8.86
CA SER A 122 11.34 -24.47 -8.08
C SER A 122 12.55 -25.21 -7.51
N ALA A 123 13.66 -24.49 -7.31
CA ALA A 123 14.90 -25.02 -6.79
C ALA A 123 15.59 -24.03 -5.86
N VAL A 124 16.05 -24.49 -4.69
CA VAL A 124 16.91 -23.68 -3.82
C VAL A 124 18.30 -23.61 -4.47
N ILE A 125 18.79 -22.39 -4.72
CA ILE A 125 20.05 -22.13 -5.42
C ILE A 125 21.14 -21.55 -4.51
N ALA A 126 20.77 -21.06 -3.32
CA ALA A 126 21.73 -20.79 -2.25
C ALA A 126 21.10 -21.07 -0.87
N GLY A 127 21.72 -21.98 -0.13
CA GLY A 127 21.60 -22.16 1.32
C GLY A 127 23.02 -22.38 1.85
N GLU A 128 23.34 -21.79 3.00
CA GLU A 128 24.70 -21.78 3.59
C GLU A 128 25.40 -23.15 3.50
N ARG A 129 26.68 -23.14 3.12
CA ARG A 129 27.64 -24.23 3.39
C ARG A 129 28.40 -23.92 4.66
#